data_AF-U1GRN0-F1
#
_entry.id   AF-U1GRN0-F1
#
_cell.length_a   1.000
_cell.length_b   1.000
_cell.length_c   1.000
_cell.angle_alpha   90.00
_cell.angle_beta   90.00
_cell.angle_gamma   90.00
#
_symmetry.space_group_name_H-M   'P 1'
#
loop_
_entity.id
_entity.type
_entity.pdbx_description
1 polymer ?
#
loop_
_entity_poly.entity_id
_entity_poly.type
_entity_poly.pdbx_seq_one_letter_code
_entity_poly.pdbx_strand_id
1 'polypeptide(L)'
;MLSSLFELFSHFLVRLVIDMPLRSFFPVEDRQQIRPTLREAFLKLTTLEEFTSTRDELFLDICFDEGDEFVVQPLVWSFWPQLKHLALYNVDMEDQTFIDSLKKLGKLEVLVLTRADGEEDTCTKSLLTIKGLRRLSIVNIATFHPQQPPISGPARKPTVSDEGESQGAELVRISVPTLQDSAEQEVEICQAWTRDHAIDGTLWHYTDGHD
;
A
#
# COMPACT_ATOMS: atom_id res chain seq x y z
N MET A 1 5.71 -24.98 8.57
CA MET A 1 6.85 -24.54 7.73
C MET A 1 6.90 -23.02 7.63
N LEU A 2 5.84 -22.34 7.17
CA LEU A 2 5.80 -20.87 7.04
C LEU A 2 5.99 -20.14 8.39
N SER A 3 5.27 -20.56 9.44
CA SER A 3 5.40 -19.92 10.77
C SER A 3 6.82 -19.98 11.34
N SER A 4 7.52 -21.12 11.17
CA SER A 4 8.92 -21.29 11.59
C SER A 4 9.90 -20.42 10.80
N LEU A 5 9.61 -20.17 9.51
CA LEU A 5 10.40 -19.27 8.67
C LEU A 5 10.27 -17.82 9.15
N PHE A 6 9.04 -17.37 9.44
CA PHE A 6 8.77 -16.04 9.97
C PHE A 6 9.38 -15.85 11.36
N GLU A 7 9.38 -16.88 12.20
CA GLU A 7 10.04 -16.85 13.50
C GLU A 7 11.56 -16.70 13.40
N LEU A 8 12.20 -17.32 12.40
CA LEU A 8 13.63 -17.15 12.15
C LEU A 8 13.96 -15.72 11.68
N PHE A 9 13.10 -15.14 10.85
CA PHE A 9 13.34 -13.84 10.23
C PHE A 9 12.79 -12.65 11.02
N SER A 10 11.92 -12.88 12.01
CA SER A 10 11.24 -11.84 12.79
C SER A 10 12.18 -10.82 13.44
N HIS A 11 13.44 -11.20 13.66
CA HIS A 11 14.47 -10.38 14.30
C HIS A 11 15.43 -9.69 13.31
N PHE A 12 15.40 -10.06 12.03
CA PHE A 12 16.38 -9.62 11.03
C PHE A 12 15.73 -9.05 9.76
N LEU A 13 14.45 -9.32 9.53
CA LEU A 13 13.75 -8.84 8.35
C LEU A 13 13.40 -7.37 8.55
N VAL A 14 14.11 -6.52 7.81
CA VAL A 14 13.93 -5.06 7.82
C VAL A 14 13.05 -4.61 6.65
N ARG A 15 13.10 -5.33 5.53
CA ARG A 15 12.34 -5.01 4.31
C ARG A 15 11.61 -6.23 3.79
N LEU A 16 10.33 -6.07 3.46
CA LEU A 16 9.50 -7.13 2.89
C LEU A 16 8.59 -6.58 1.78
N VAL A 17 8.69 -7.20 0.61
CA VAL A 17 7.77 -7.00 -0.51
C VAL A 17 6.98 -8.28 -0.69
N ILE A 18 5.65 -8.20 -0.70
CA ILE A 18 4.76 -9.33 -0.99
C ILE A 18 3.98 -9.08 -2.26
N ASP A 19 3.91 -10.12 -3.10
CA ASP A 19 3.07 -10.19 -4.30
C ASP A 19 2.08 -11.33 -4.14
N MET A 20 1.17 -11.18 -3.16
CA MET A 20 0.19 -12.20 -2.77
C MET A 20 -1.22 -11.65 -2.94
N PRO A 21 -2.11 -12.34 -3.67
CA PRO A 21 -3.49 -11.91 -3.88
C PRO A 21 -4.36 -12.36 -2.69
N LEU A 22 -4.20 -11.72 -1.55
CA LEU A 22 -4.86 -12.07 -0.29
C LEU A 22 -6.39 -11.94 -0.39
N ARG A 23 -6.90 -11.09 -1.28
CA ARG A 23 -8.35 -10.92 -1.55
C ARG A 23 -8.92 -11.90 -2.57
N SER A 24 -8.10 -12.75 -3.21
CA SER A 24 -8.61 -13.84 -4.07
C SER A 24 -9.37 -14.91 -3.30
N PHE A 25 -9.35 -14.87 -1.97
CA PHE A 25 -10.03 -15.81 -1.10
C PHE A 25 -10.62 -15.09 0.11
N PHE A 26 -11.94 -15.11 0.23
CA PHE A 26 -12.64 -14.33 1.25
C PHE A 26 -12.52 -14.97 2.64
N PRO A 27 -12.57 -14.18 3.73
CA PRO A 27 -12.46 -14.70 5.09
C PRO A 27 -13.43 -15.86 5.41
N VAL A 28 -14.67 -15.78 4.93
CA VAL A 28 -15.71 -16.81 5.13
C VAL A 28 -15.41 -18.13 4.42
N GLU A 29 -14.51 -18.10 3.43
CA GLU A 29 -14.14 -19.27 2.64
C GLU A 29 -12.95 -20.02 3.25
N ASP A 30 -12.28 -19.45 4.28
CA ASP A 30 -11.03 -19.94 4.86
C ASP A 30 -11.15 -21.17 5.76
N ARG A 31 -11.57 -22.28 5.13
CA ARG A 31 -11.65 -23.60 5.75
C ARG A 31 -10.31 -24.16 6.19
N GLN A 32 -9.20 -23.64 5.67
CA GLN A 32 -7.84 -24.13 5.94
C GLN A 32 -7.08 -23.28 6.96
N GLN A 33 -7.71 -22.24 7.54
CA GLN A 33 -7.10 -21.34 8.52
C GLN A 33 -5.80 -20.69 8.01
N ILE A 34 -5.75 -20.41 6.70
CA ILE A 34 -4.60 -19.77 6.05
C ILE A 34 -4.46 -18.34 6.54
N ARG A 35 -5.55 -17.56 6.59
CA ARG A 35 -5.55 -16.15 7.00
C ARG A 35 -5.16 -15.97 8.47
N PRO A 36 -5.73 -16.72 9.45
CA PRO A 36 -5.25 -16.71 10.82
C PRO A 36 -3.75 -17.02 10.92
N THR A 37 -3.28 -18.06 10.22
CA THR A 37 -1.86 -18.47 10.23
C THR A 37 -0.95 -17.37 9.67
N LEU A 38 -1.35 -16.74 8.55
CA LEU A 38 -0.60 -15.63 7.95
C LEU A 38 -0.60 -14.42 8.89
N ARG A 39 -1.75 -14.06 9.45
CA ARG A 39 -1.89 -12.94 10.37
C ARG A 39 -0.97 -13.09 11.58
N GLU A 40 -0.97 -14.26 12.22
CA GLU A 40 -0.04 -14.56 13.32
C GLU A 40 1.43 -14.45 12.89
N ALA A 41 1.77 -14.92 11.70
CA ALA A 41 3.13 -14.84 11.18
C ALA A 41 3.56 -13.38 10.94
N PHE A 42 2.74 -12.57 10.25
CA PHE A 42 3.03 -11.17 9.97
C PHE A 42 3.10 -10.31 11.24
N LEU A 43 2.29 -10.59 12.26
CA LEU A 43 2.36 -9.90 13.55
C LEU A 43 3.71 -10.06 14.25
N LYS A 44 4.46 -11.13 13.97
CA LYS A 44 5.80 -11.34 14.56
C LYS A 44 6.89 -10.46 13.92
N LEU A 45 6.65 -9.88 12.74
CA LEU A 45 7.65 -9.11 11.98
C LEU A 45 7.89 -7.69 12.52
N THR A 46 8.17 -7.58 13.81
CA THR A 46 8.26 -6.29 14.53
C THR A 46 9.50 -5.45 14.20
N THR A 47 10.49 -6.02 13.51
CA THR A 47 11.69 -5.30 13.04
C THR A 47 11.53 -4.67 11.67
N LEU A 48 10.39 -4.85 11.00
CA LEU A 48 10.17 -4.28 9.66
C LEU A 48 10.23 -2.76 9.73
N GLU A 49 11.08 -2.20 8.87
CA GLU A 49 11.17 -0.78 8.58
C GLU A 49 10.52 -0.43 7.24
N GLU A 50 10.51 -1.38 6.29
CA GLU A 50 9.92 -1.20 4.96
C GLU A 50 8.99 -2.35 4.60
N PHE A 51 7.77 -2.02 4.21
CA PHE A 51 6.79 -3.01 3.77
C PHE A 51 6.04 -2.56 2.52
N THR A 52 5.92 -3.48 1.56
CA THR A 52 5.12 -3.30 0.34
C THR A 52 4.20 -4.49 0.16
N SER A 53 2.91 -4.23 0.01
CA SER A 53 1.92 -5.19 -0.49
C SER A 53 1.44 -4.75 -1.87
N THR A 54 1.77 -5.53 -2.91
CA THR A 54 1.61 -5.09 -4.30
C THR A 54 0.21 -5.37 -4.87
N ARG A 55 -0.56 -6.28 -4.27
CA ARG A 55 -1.87 -6.70 -4.79
C ARG A 55 -3.07 -6.33 -3.93
N ASP A 56 -2.86 -6.03 -2.66
CA ASP A 56 -3.89 -5.72 -1.67
C ASP A 56 -3.31 -4.82 -0.56
N GLU A 57 -4.14 -4.37 0.36
CA GLU A 57 -3.81 -3.58 1.54
C GLU A 57 -3.29 -4.40 2.73
N LEU A 58 -2.73 -5.60 2.46
CA LEU A 58 -2.49 -6.66 3.45
C LEU A 58 -3.80 -7.18 4.06
N PHE A 59 -4.76 -7.51 3.18
CA PHE A 59 -6.12 -7.93 3.53
C PHE A 59 -6.17 -9.29 4.24
N LEU A 60 -5.94 -9.29 5.56
CA LEU A 60 -5.85 -10.47 6.43
C LEU A 60 -6.97 -10.55 7.49
N ASP A 61 -8.14 -9.99 7.18
CA ASP A 61 -9.33 -10.15 8.02
C ASP A 61 -9.73 -11.62 8.20
N ILE A 62 -10.33 -11.92 9.34
CA ILE A 62 -10.78 -13.26 9.72
C ILE A 62 -12.24 -13.19 10.14
N CYS A 63 -13.04 -14.17 9.71
CA CYS A 63 -14.39 -14.36 10.24
C CYS A 63 -14.35 -15.43 11.32
N PHE A 64 -14.99 -15.18 12.46
CA PHE A 64 -15.25 -16.19 13.48
C PHE A 64 -16.69 -16.66 13.31
N ASP A 65 -16.87 -17.91 12.87
CA ASP A 65 -18.10 -18.73 12.73
C ASP A 65 -19.43 -18.07 12.29
N GLU A 66 -20.33 -18.91 11.77
CA GLU A 66 -21.65 -18.54 11.25
C GLU A 66 -22.60 -18.06 12.37
N GLY A 67 -22.44 -16.81 12.81
CA GLY A 67 -23.35 -16.21 13.79
C GLY A 67 -22.85 -14.94 14.48
N ASP A 68 -21.54 -14.70 14.48
CA ASP A 68 -20.96 -13.50 15.11
C ASP A 68 -20.80 -12.36 14.08
N GLU A 69 -21.07 -11.13 14.54
CA GLU A 69 -20.85 -9.91 13.77
C GLU A 69 -19.41 -9.86 13.25
N PHE A 70 -19.21 -9.30 12.05
CA PHE A 70 -17.89 -9.14 11.45
C PHE A 70 -17.01 -8.29 12.40
N VAL A 71 -16.16 -8.94 13.20
CA VAL A 71 -15.28 -8.24 14.14
C VAL A 71 -14.13 -7.64 13.36
N VAL A 72 -14.20 -6.33 13.12
CA VAL A 72 -13.14 -5.56 12.48
C VAL A 72 -11.83 -5.79 13.23
N GLN A 73 -10.87 -6.41 12.53
CA GLN A 73 -9.56 -6.66 13.09
C GLN A 73 -8.66 -5.43 12.89
N PRO A 74 -7.76 -5.14 13.84
CA PRO A 74 -6.76 -4.09 13.59
C PRO A 74 -5.86 -4.46 12.41
N LEU A 75 -5.43 -3.46 11.65
CA LEU A 75 -4.55 -3.65 10.49
C LEU A 75 -3.19 -4.17 10.95
N VAL A 76 -2.71 -5.27 10.37
CA VAL A 76 -1.53 -6.00 10.87
C VAL A 76 -0.28 -5.13 10.91
N TRP A 77 -0.08 -4.32 9.87
CA TRP A 77 1.08 -3.42 9.77
C TRP A 77 1.09 -2.31 10.82
N SER A 78 -0.04 -2.03 11.48
CA SER A 78 -0.12 -1.03 12.56
C SER A 78 0.62 -1.45 13.83
N PHE A 79 1.00 -2.73 13.94
CA PHE A 79 1.77 -3.28 15.06
C PHE A 79 3.28 -3.31 14.82
N TRP A 80 3.79 -2.75 13.73
CA TRP A 80 5.22 -2.75 13.43
C TRP A 80 5.86 -1.43 13.87
N PRO A 81 6.49 -1.37 15.07
CA PRO A 81 6.93 -0.12 15.68
C PRO A 81 8.12 0.54 14.97
N GLN A 82 8.81 -0.20 14.08
CA GLN A 82 9.95 0.29 13.33
C GLN A 82 9.57 0.76 11.92
N LEU A 83 8.30 0.63 11.52
CA LEU A 83 7.87 0.89 10.15
C LEU A 83 8.05 2.36 9.76
N LYS A 84 8.90 2.59 8.75
CA LYS A 84 9.21 3.90 8.16
C LYS A 84 8.59 4.06 6.79
N HIS A 85 8.58 3.00 5.99
CA HIS A 85 8.11 3.02 4.61
C HIS A 85 6.99 1.99 4.43
N LEU A 86 5.81 2.46 4.01
CA LEU A 86 4.63 1.64 3.81
C LEU A 86 4.08 1.86 2.40
N ALA A 87 3.94 0.78 1.63
CA ALA A 87 3.30 0.78 0.33
C ALA A 87 2.15 -0.23 0.29
N LEU A 88 0.95 0.24 -0.07
CA LEU A 88 -0.27 -0.56 -0.11
C LEU A 88 -1.00 -0.36 -1.43
N TYR A 89 -1.68 -1.42 -1.88
CA TYR A 89 -2.50 -1.41 -3.08
C TYR A 89 -3.99 -1.42 -2.71
N ASN A 90 -4.78 -0.60 -3.40
CA ASN A 90 -6.25 -0.54 -3.31
C ASN A 90 -6.80 -0.29 -1.90
N VAL A 91 -6.17 0.63 -1.18
CA VAL A 91 -6.66 1.10 0.13
C VAL A 91 -7.86 2.02 -0.08
N ASP A 92 -8.89 1.85 0.74
CA ASP A 92 -9.94 2.86 0.92
C ASP A 92 -9.42 4.00 1.82
N MET A 93 -9.20 5.19 1.24
CA MET A 93 -8.70 6.33 2.00
C MET A 93 -9.77 7.02 2.86
N GLU A 94 -11.04 6.65 2.73
CA GLU A 94 -12.13 7.16 3.57
C GLU A 94 -12.28 6.32 4.86
N ASP A 95 -11.65 5.14 4.94
CA ASP A 95 -11.66 4.32 6.15
C ASP A 95 -10.93 5.02 7.31
N GLN A 96 -11.71 5.39 8.33
CA GLN A 96 -11.17 6.03 9.53
C GLN A 96 -10.22 5.10 10.31
N THR A 97 -10.43 3.78 10.26
CA THR A 97 -9.56 2.79 10.91
C THR A 97 -8.18 2.80 10.26
N PHE A 98 -8.12 2.89 8.94
CA PHE A 98 -6.88 3.08 8.18
C PHE A 98 -6.14 4.36 8.62
N ILE A 99 -6.82 5.51 8.58
CA ILE A 99 -6.23 6.81 8.95
C ILE A 99 -5.72 6.80 10.40
N ASP A 100 -6.52 6.30 11.34
CA ASP A 100 -6.16 6.27 12.76
C ASP A 100 -5.04 5.29 13.06
N SER A 101 -4.92 4.22 12.27
CA SER A 101 -3.81 3.27 12.38
C SER A 101 -2.49 3.89 11.91
N LEU A 102 -2.51 4.65 10.81
CA LEU A 102 -1.32 5.38 10.34
C LEU A 102 -0.83 6.40 11.37
N LYS A 103 -1.75 7.15 12.02
CA LYS A 103 -1.40 8.14 13.06
C LYS A 103 -0.68 7.54 14.28
N LYS A 104 -0.81 6.23 14.51
CA LYS A 104 -0.14 5.52 15.61
C LYS A 104 1.30 5.11 15.25
N LEU A 105 1.66 5.11 13.97
CA LEU A 105 3.00 4.76 13.49
C LEU A 105 3.95 5.95 13.67
N GLY A 106 4.55 6.05 14.86
CA GLY A 106 5.41 7.19 15.22
C GLY A 106 6.72 7.33 14.44
N LYS A 107 7.04 6.39 13.54
CA LYS A 107 8.24 6.39 12.69
C LYS A 107 7.92 6.42 11.19
N LEU A 108 6.65 6.49 10.81
CA LEU A 108 6.26 6.49 9.41
C LEU A 108 6.76 7.77 8.72
N GLU A 109 7.57 7.61 7.67
CA GLU A 109 8.18 8.70 6.90
C GLU A 109 7.66 8.75 5.46
N VAL A 110 7.41 7.60 4.83
CA VAL A 110 6.95 7.52 3.44
C VAL A 110 5.74 6.60 3.32
N LEU A 111 4.67 7.10 2.71
CA LEU A 111 3.46 6.35 2.39
C LEU A 111 3.24 6.34 0.89
N VAL A 112 3.08 5.15 0.31
CA VAL A 112 2.78 4.97 -1.12
C VAL A 112 1.45 4.23 -1.26
N LEU A 113 0.48 4.87 -1.90
CA LEU A 113 -0.85 4.32 -2.11
C LEU A 113 -1.07 4.10 -3.60
N THR A 114 -1.12 2.83 -4.01
CA THR A 114 -1.35 2.46 -5.40
C THR A 114 -2.83 2.17 -5.62
N ARG A 115 -3.45 2.80 -6.61
CA ARG A 115 -4.87 2.59 -6.97
C ARG A 115 -5.82 2.71 -5.76
N ALA A 116 -5.56 3.68 -4.90
CA ALA A 116 -6.40 3.91 -3.72
C ALA A 116 -7.79 4.43 -4.11
N ASP A 117 -8.79 4.02 -3.34
CA ASP A 117 -10.18 4.47 -3.46
C ASP A 117 -10.43 5.69 -2.55
N GLY A 118 -11.51 6.42 -2.82
CA GLY A 118 -11.95 7.59 -2.04
C GLY A 118 -11.73 8.93 -2.74
N GLU A 119 -12.17 10.01 -2.08
CA GLU A 119 -12.05 11.38 -2.62
C GLU A 119 -10.63 11.92 -2.39
N GLU A 120 -9.78 11.76 -3.41
CA GLU A 120 -8.33 11.97 -3.36
C GLU A 120 -7.92 13.31 -2.72
N ASP A 121 -8.54 14.43 -3.07
CA ASP A 121 -8.10 15.75 -2.59
C ASP A 121 -8.39 15.95 -1.10
N THR A 122 -9.53 15.48 -0.60
CA THR A 122 -9.83 15.53 0.84
C THR A 122 -9.00 14.51 1.62
N CYS A 123 -8.88 13.29 1.11
CA CYS A 123 -8.14 12.21 1.76
C CYS A 123 -6.64 12.52 1.85
N THR A 124 -6.00 12.99 0.78
CA THR A 124 -4.57 13.35 0.78
C THR A 124 -4.27 14.46 1.77
N LYS A 125 -5.11 15.49 1.86
CA LYS A 125 -4.97 16.56 2.87
C LYS A 125 -4.99 16.01 4.29
N SER A 126 -5.87 15.05 4.57
CA SER A 126 -5.94 14.38 5.88
C SER A 126 -4.67 13.57 6.16
N LEU A 127 -4.20 12.78 5.19
CA LEU A 127 -2.99 11.96 5.32
C LEU A 127 -1.72 12.79 5.49
N LEU A 128 -1.62 13.95 4.83
CA LEU A 128 -0.48 14.87 4.99
C LEU A 128 -0.37 15.47 6.40
N THR A 129 -1.41 15.34 7.25
CA THR A 129 -1.32 15.75 8.67
C THR A 129 -0.69 14.71 9.60
N ILE A 130 -0.34 13.53 9.08
CA ILE A 130 0.30 12.48 9.88
C ILE A 130 1.69 12.97 10.33
N LYS A 131 1.88 13.02 11.65
CA LYS A 131 3.13 13.49 12.25
C LYS A 131 4.30 12.58 11.84
N GLY A 132 5.35 13.19 11.30
CA GLY A 132 6.58 12.51 10.90
C GLY A 132 6.59 12.06 9.44
N LEU A 133 5.43 12.06 8.77
CA LEU A 133 5.34 11.81 7.34
C LEU A 133 6.12 12.89 6.60
N ARG A 134 6.95 12.46 5.65
CA ARG A 134 7.76 13.32 4.78
C ARG A 134 7.29 13.27 3.34
N ARG A 135 6.74 12.14 2.91
CA ARG A 135 6.27 11.96 1.54
C ARG A 135 5.03 11.07 1.50
N LEU A 136 4.04 11.53 0.75
CA LEU A 136 2.87 10.77 0.32
C LEU A 136 2.91 10.63 -1.20
N SER A 137 2.95 9.40 -1.70
CA SER A 137 2.88 9.11 -3.14
C SER A 137 1.56 8.45 -3.49
N ILE A 138 0.79 9.07 -4.38
CA ILE A 138 -0.42 8.48 -4.97
C ILE A 138 -0.06 7.95 -6.35
N VAL A 139 -0.10 6.63 -6.51
CA VAL A 139 0.23 5.94 -7.76
C VAL A 139 -1.07 5.50 -8.40
N ASN A 140 -1.39 6.06 -9.56
CA ASN A 140 -2.57 5.66 -10.31
C ASN A 140 -2.22 5.56 -11.80
N ILE A 141 -3.13 5.04 -12.61
CA ILE A 141 -3.00 5.18 -14.05
C ILE A 141 -3.36 6.60 -14.48
N ALA A 142 -2.82 7.05 -15.61
CA ALA A 142 -3.01 8.43 -16.08
C ALA A 142 -4.48 8.86 -16.24
N THR A 143 -5.38 7.94 -16.58
CA THR A 143 -6.81 8.21 -16.78
C THR A 143 -7.57 8.49 -15.48
N PHE A 144 -7.02 8.14 -14.32
CA PHE A 144 -7.66 8.33 -13.02
C PHE A 144 -7.22 9.61 -12.30
N HIS A 145 -6.29 10.40 -12.85
CA HIS A 145 -6.01 11.72 -12.30
C HIS A 145 -6.94 12.76 -12.94
N PRO A 146 -7.88 13.37 -12.19
CA PRO A 146 -8.91 14.27 -12.73
C PRO A 146 -8.35 15.54 -13.40
N GLN A 147 -7.05 15.82 -13.26
CA GLN A 147 -6.39 17.01 -13.80
C GLN A 147 -5.38 16.73 -14.92
N GLN A 148 -5.16 15.47 -15.33
CA GLN A 148 -4.23 15.19 -16.43
C GLN A 148 -4.96 15.14 -17.78
N PRO A 149 -4.48 15.86 -18.81
CA PRO A 149 -5.03 15.72 -20.15
C PRO A 149 -4.83 14.27 -20.64
N PRO A 150 -5.78 13.71 -21.41
CA PRO A 150 -5.66 12.36 -21.94
C PRO A 150 -4.34 12.22 -22.71
N ILE A 151 -3.48 11.32 -22.26
CA ILE A 151 -2.16 11.10 -22.86
C ILE A 151 -2.36 10.53 -24.26
N SER A 152 -2.29 11.40 -25.27
CA SER A 152 -2.30 11.02 -26.68
C SER A 152 -0.85 10.80 -27.15
N GLY A 153 -0.40 9.54 -27.24
CA GLY A 153 0.93 9.19 -27.77
C GLY A 153 1.41 7.79 -27.36
N PRO A 154 2.50 7.25 -27.96
CA PRO A 154 3.07 5.96 -27.55
C PRO A 154 3.52 6.03 -26.08
N ALA A 155 3.35 4.91 -25.34
CA ALA A 155 3.64 4.78 -23.90
C ALA A 155 4.85 5.61 -23.47
N ARG A 156 4.58 6.71 -22.77
CA ARG A 156 5.61 7.50 -22.11
C ARG A 156 5.97 6.85 -20.78
N LYS A 157 7.16 7.14 -20.27
CA LYS A 157 7.57 6.79 -18.90
C LYS A 157 6.50 7.27 -17.89
N PRO A 158 6.39 6.64 -16.70
CA PRO A 158 5.56 7.19 -15.63
C PRO A 158 5.92 8.65 -15.38
N THR A 159 4.91 9.48 -15.17
CA THR A 159 5.08 10.92 -14.94
C THR A 159 4.73 11.28 -13.51
N VAL A 160 5.43 12.26 -12.97
CA VAL A 160 5.29 12.80 -11.62
C VAL A 160 4.73 14.22 -11.73
N SER A 161 3.65 14.47 -11.01
CA SER A 161 3.20 15.83 -10.71
C SER A 161 3.31 16.08 -9.20
N ASP A 162 4.09 17.09 -8.83
CA ASP A 162 4.20 17.61 -7.46
C ASP A 162 3.12 18.66 -7.26
N GLU A 163 2.27 18.45 -6.26
CA GLU A 163 1.26 19.44 -5.86
C GLU A 163 1.45 19.87 -4.40
N GLY A 164 2.68 20.26 -4.07
CA GLY A 164 2.98 21.11 -2.95
C GLY A 164 3.19 20.38 -1.63
N GLU A 165 3.60 21.17 -0.64
CA GLU A 165 3.94 20.71 0.69
C GLU A 165 2.83 21.10 1.69
N SER A 166 2.44 20.15 2.55
CA SER A 166 1.59 20.43 3.70
C SER A 166 2.26 19.89 4.96
N GLN A 167 2.41 20.75 5.97
CA GLN A 167 3.07 20.42 7.24
C GLN A 167 4.48 19.80 7.10
N GLY A 168 5.18 20.08 6.00
CA GLY A 168 6.52 19.57 5.70
C GLY A 168 6.54 18.19 5.04
N ALA A 169 5.38 17.64 4.65
CA ALA A 169 5.27 16.45 3.82
C ALA A 169 4.99 16.83 2.36
N GLU A 170 5.70 16.18 1.43
CA GLU A 170 5.54 16.30 -0.03
C GLU A 170 4.42 15.38 -0.54
N LEU A 171 3.54 15.91 -1.40
CA LEU A 171 2.56 15.11 -2.14
C LEU A 171 3.02 14.87 -3.58
N VAL A 172 3.21 13.60 -3.95
CA VAL A 172 3.67 13.18 -5.27
C VAL A 172 2.60 12.34 -5.93
N ARG A 173 2.15 12.73 -7.12
CA ARG A 173 1.24 11.90 -7.93
C ARG A 173 2.02 11.27 -9.06
N ILE A 174 1.95 9.94 -9.16
CA ILE A 174 2.66 9.14 -10.13
C ILE A 174 1.64 8.50 -11.06
N SER A 175 1.71 8.86 -12.34
CA SER A 175 0.82 8.37 -13.37
C SER A 175 1.51 7.27 -14.16
N VAL A 176 1.06 6.03 -13.96
CA VAL A 176 1.58 4.86 -14.67
C VAL A 176 0.92 4.81 -16.06
N PRO A 177 1.72 4.75 -17.14
CA PRO A 177 1.21 4.75 -18.50
C PRO A 177 0.46 3.45 -18.81
N THR A 178 -0.67 3.56 -19.50
CA THR A 178 -1.42 2.42 -20.04
C THR A 178 -1.50 2.54 -21.56
N LEU A 179 -1.35 1.43 -22.27
CA LEU A 179 -1.43 1.40 -23.74
C LEU A 179 -2.84 1.04 -24.25
N GLN A 180 -3.73 0.60 -23.35
CA GLN A 180 -5.00 -0.02 -23.69
C GLN A 180 -6.06 0.30 -22.62
N ASP A 181 -7.31 0.41 -23.06
CA ASP A 181 -8.48 0.73 -22.23
C ASP A 181 -9.11 -0.53 -21.61
N SER A 182 -8.34 -1.36 -20.90
CA SER A 182 -8.91 -2.50 -20.16
C SER A 182 -8.56 -2.48 -18.68
N ALA A 183 -9.58 -2.53 -17.82
CA ALA A 183 -9.43 -2.44 -16.37
C ALA A 183 -8.53 -3.55 -15.79
N GLU A 184 -8.56 -4.76 -16.36
CA GLU A 184 -7.71 -5.87 -15.92
C GLU A 184 -6.22 -5.58 -16.16
N GLN A 185 -5.87 -5.05 -17.33
CA GLN A 185 -4.49 -4.70 -17.64
C GLN A 185 -4.00 -3.49 -16.82
N GLU A 186 -4.87 -2.53 -16.54
CA GLU A 186 -4.54 -1.40 -15.67
C GLU A 186 -4.12 -1.87 -14.27
N VAL A 187 -4.86 -2.83 -13.71
CA VAL A 187 -4.54 -3.47 -12.43
C VAL A 187 -3.15 -4.12 -12.52
N GLU A 188 -2.94 -4.98 -13.52
CA GLU A 188 -1.66 -5.69 -13.68
C GLU A 188 -0.47 -4.73 -13.84
N ILE A 189 -0.64 -3.65 -14.61
CA ILE A 189 0.39 -2.64 -14.85
C ILE A 189 0.77 -1.91 -13.56
N CYS A 190 -0.21 -1.43 -12.79
CA CYS A 190 0.06 -0.77 -11.51
C CYS A 190 0.71 -1.72 -10.50
N GLN A 191 0.20 -2.95 -10.38
CA GLN A 191 0.77 -3.95 -9.47
C GLN A 191 2.21 -4.31 -9.85
N ALA A 192 2.49 -4.49 -11.15
CA ALA A 192 3.82 -4.75 -11.66
C ALA A 192 4.76 -3.57 -11.42
N TRP A 193 4.32 -2.34 -11.74
CA TRP A 193 5.12 -1.14 -11.52
C TRP A 193 5.50 -0.98 -10.06
N THR A 194 4.53 -1.10 -9.14
CA THR A 194 4.77 -0.98 -7.70
C THR A 194 5.70 -2.08 -7.20
N ARG A 195 5.51 -3.34 -7.64
CA ARG A 195 6.40 -4.46 -7.28
C ARG A 195 7.83 -4.20 -7.73
N ASP A 196 8.03 -3.86 -8.99
CA ASP A 196 9.36 -3.78 -9.58
C ASP A 196 10.17 -2.65 -8.90
N HIS A 197 9.56 -1.47 -8.69
CA HIS A 197 10.19 -0.37 -7.95
C HIS A 197 10.33 -0.68 -6.45
N ALA A 198 9.41 -1.46 -5.87
CA ALA A 198 9.53 -1.90 -4.49
C ALA A 198 10.67 -2.89 -4.31
N ILE A 199 11.00 -3.73 -5.30
CA ILE A 199 12.13 -4.67 -5.27
C ILE A 199 13.45 -3.94 -5.49
N ASP A 200 13.48 -3.01 -6.45
CA ASP A 200 14.67 -2.24 -6.80
C ASP A 200 15.00 -1.14 -5.76
N GLY A 201 14.06 -0.82 -4.87
CA GLY A 201 14.24 0.16 -3.78
C GLY A 201 13.99 1.60 -4.21
N THR A 202 13.59 1.81 -5.46
CA THR A 202 13.30 3.13 -6.04
C THR A 202 11.90 3.64 -5.69
N LEU A 203 10.98 2.77 -5.23
CA LEU A 203 9.59 3.14 -4.96
C LEU A 203 9.46 4.34 -4.00
N TRP A 204 10.29 4.38 -2.95
CA TRP A 204 10.22 5.36 -1.88
C TRP A 204 10.66 6.77 -2.31
N HIS A 205 11.48 6.84 -3.36
CA HIS A 205 12.13 8.07 -3.81
C HIS A 205 11.92 8.31 -5.31
N TYR A 206 10.89 7.68 -5.90
CA TYR A 206 10.67 7.78 -7.34
C TYR A 206 10.53 9.25 -7.75
N THR A 207 11.28 9.61 -8.77
CA THR A 207 11.25 10.87 -9.50
C THR A 207 11.31 10.52 -10.99
N ASP A 208 10.88 11.43 -11.87
CA ASP A 208 10.77 11.20 -13.33
C ASP A 208 12.09 10.98 -14.09
N GLY A 209 13.13 10.46 -13.42
CA GLY A 209 14.40 10.07 -14.03
C GLY A 209 15.11 11.23 -14.73
N HIS A 210 15.03 12.43 -14.17
CA HIS A 210 15.91 13.55 -14.54
C HIS A 210 17.12 13.57 -13.60
N ASP A 211 18.06 12.66 -13.87
CA ASP A 211 19.49 12.86 -13.61
C ASP A 211 20.21 12.97 -14.96
#